data_AF-A0A644YKJ9-F1
#
_entry.id   AF-A0A644YKJ9-F1
#
_cell.length_a   1.000
_cell.length_b   1.000
_cell.length_c   1.000
_cell.angle_alpha   90.00
_cell.angle_beta   90.00
_cell.angle_gamma   90.00
#
_symmetry.space_group_name_H-M   'P 1'
#
loop_
_entity.id
_entity.type
_entity.pdbx_description
1 polymer ?
#
loop_
_entity_poly.entity_id
_entity_poly.type
_entity_poly.pdbx_seq_one_letter_code
_entity_poly.pdbx_strand_id
1 'polypeptide(L)' 'MDTTSMRALAAAIAVLVGIGAAIGIGNATAKAVEGISRQPEASGKITTALMLGAAFAEATAIYGLLVSILLIFVLK' A
#
# COMPACT_ATOMS: atom_id res chain seq x y z
N MET A 1 -2.40 30.25 -7.33
CA MET A 1 -2.78 29.38 -6.21
C MET A 1 -1.91 29.76 -5.03
N ASP A 2 -2.49 29.92 -3.85
CA ASP A 2 -1.72 30.14 -2.62
C ASP A 2 -0.94 28.87 -2.23
N THR A 3 0.11 29.03 -1.42
CA THR A 3 1.00 27.94 -1.01
C THR A 3 0.25 26.82 -0.28
N THR A 4 -0.78 27.14 0.49
CA THR A 4 -1.58 26.15 1.22
C THR A 4 -2.37 25.28 0.24
N SER A 5 -3.02 25.88 -0.76
CA SER A 5 -3.73 25.15 -1.82
C SER A 5 -2.80 24.25 -2.62
N MET A 6 -1.57 24.69 -2.91
CA MET A 6 -0.58 23.86 -3.60
C MET A 6 -0.12 22.67 -2.77
N ARG A 7 0.09 22.85 -1.46
CA ARG A 7 0.44 21.76 -0.53
C ARG A 7 -0.68 20.73 -0.41
N ALA A 8 -1.92 21.19 -0.29
CA ALA A 8 -3.09 20.30 -0.24
C ALA A 8 -3.20 19.42 -1.49
N LEU A 9 -2.99 20.00 -2.68
CA LEU A 9 -2.99 19.24 -3.93
C LEU A 9 -1.82 18.24 -3.99
N ALA A 10 -0.61 18.67 -3.64
CA ALA A 10 0.56 17.78 -3.63
C ALA A 10 0.40 16.61 -2.64
N ALA A 11 -0.17 16.87 -1.46
CA ALA A 11 -0.48 15.86 -0.45
C ALA A 11 -1.52 14.84 -0.96
N ALA A 12 -2.56 15.30 -1.68
CA ALA A 12 -3.54 14.42 -2.31
C ALA A 12 -2.92 13.54 -3.40
N ILE A 13 -1.98 14.08 -4.19
CA ILE A 13 -1.26 13.31 -5.21
C ILE A 13 -0.33 12.28 -4.54
N ALA A 14 0.35 12.64 -3.45
CA ALA A 14 1.28 11.75 -2.76
C ALA A 14 0.62 10.46 -2.27
N VAL A 15 -0.63 10.52 -1.78
CA VAL A 15 -1.34 9.33 -1.30
C VAL A 15 -1.81 8.39 -2.43
N LEU A 16 -1.83 8.83 -3.69
CA LEU A 16 -2.24 7.99 -4.83
C LEU A 16 -1.32 6.79 -5.04
N VAL A 17 -0.09 6.80 -4.51
CA VAL A 17 0.80 5.63 -4.54
C VAL A 17 0.16 4.41 -3.87
N GLY A 18 -0.79 4.61 -2.94
CA GLY A 18 -1.56 3.54 -2.31
C GLY A 18 -2.38 2.70 -3.30
N ILE A 19 -2.70 3.23 -4.48
CA ILE A 19 -3.37 2.46 -5.55
C ILE A 19 -2.49 1.30 -6.00
N GLY A 20 -1.17 1.51 -6.11
CA GLY A 20 -0.22 0.46 -6.46
C GLY A 20 -0.17 -0.66 -5.42
N ALA A 21 -0.16 -0.30 -4.14
CA ALA A 21 -0.21 -1.26 -3.04
C ALA A 21 -1.54 -2.05 -3.05
N ALA A 22 -2.68 -1.37 -3.23
CA ALA A 22 -3.99 -2.01 -3.28
C ALA A 22 -4.09 -3.04 -4.41
N ILE A 23 -3.62 -2.71 -5.61
CA ILE A 23 -3.61 -3.63 -6.76
C ILE A 23 -2.65 -4.80 -6.50
N GLY A 24 -1.44 -4.52 -6.00
CA GLY A 24 -0.44 -5.54 -5.72
C GLY A 24 -0.90 -6.56 -4.68
N ILE A 25 -1.41 -6.08 -3.54
CA ILE A 25 -1.92 -6.92 -2.45
C ILE A 25 -3.18 -7.67 -2.90
N GLY A 26 -4.08 -7.02 -3.63
CA GLY A 26 -5.28 -7.67 -4.15
C GLY A 26 -4.93 -8.87 -5.06
N ASN A 27 -4.00 -8.69 -5.99
CA ASN A 27 -3.55 -9.77 -6.87
C ASN A 27 -2.81 -10.88 -6.10
N ALA A 28 -1.89 -10.51 -5.19
CA ALA A 28 -1.19 -11.48 -4.35
C ALA A 28 -2.16 -12.31 -3.50
N THR A 29 -3.18 -11.67 -2.93
CA THR A 29 -4.22 -12.31 -2.14
C THR A 29 -5.05 -13.28 -2.97
N ALA A 30 -5.48 -12.88 -4.18
CA ALA A 30 -6.20 -13.76 -5.09
C ALA A 30 -5.36 -15.03 -5.40
N LYS A 31 -4.07 -14.87 -5.67
CA LYS A 31 -3.16 -16.00 -5.92
C LYS A 31 -2.92 -16.87 -4.69
N ALA A 32 -2.87 -16.28 -3.50
CA ALA A 32 -2.80 -17.04 -2.25
C ALA A 32 -4.07 -17.89 -2.05
N VAL A 33 -5.26 -17.34 -2.29
CA VAL A 33 -6.53 -18.07 -2.19
C VAL A 33 -6.60 -19.21 -3.21
N GLU A 34 -6.22 -18.97 -4.47
CA GLU A 34 -6.11 -20.02 -5.49
C GLU A 34 -5.13 -21.13 -5.05
N GLY A 35 -3.97 -20.75 -4.52
CA GLY A 35 -2.96 -21.67 -4.03
C GLY A 35 -3.44 -22.52 -2.85
N ILE A 36 -4.11 -21.92 -1.88
CA ILE A 36 -4.72 -22.61 -0.73
C ILE A 36 -5.79 -23.59 -1.19
N SER A 37 -6.63 -23.20 -2.15
CA SER A 37 -7.67 -24.08 -2.71
C SER A 37 -7.09 -25.32 -3.38
N ARG A 38 -5.96 -25.16 -4.10
CA ARG A 38 -5.25 -26.28 -4.74
C ARG A 38 -4.48 -27.15 -3.75
N GLN A 39 -3.96 -26.55 -2.68
CA GLN A 39 -3.13 -27.24 -1.71
C GLN A 39 -3.43 -26.80 -0.26
N PRO A 40 -4.52 -27.30 0.35
CA PRO A 40 -5.00 -26.85 1.66
C PRO A 40 -3.99 -27.06 2.80
N GLU A 41 -3.20 -28.13 2.73
CA GLU A 41 -2.16 -28.47 3.72
C GLU A 41 -1.00 -27.46 3.73
N ALA A 42 -0.81 -26.70 2.65
CA ALA A 42 0.21 -25.66 2.54
C ALA A 42 -0.29 -24.28 3.01
N SER A 43 -1.54 -24.15 3.46
CA SER A 43 -2.18 -22.88 3.77
C SER A 43 -1.38 -21.96 4.71
N GLY A 44 -0.84 -22.51 5.80
CA GLY A 44 -0.02 -21.74 6.74
C GLY A 44 1.23 -21.11 6.09
N LYS A 45 1.91 -21.86 5.20
CA LYS A 45 3.09 -21.36 4.48
C LYS A 45 2.71 -20.29 3.46
N ILE A 46 1.61 -20.50 2.73
CA ILE A 46 1.09 -19.54 1.74
C ILE A 46 0.70 -18.22 2.42
N THR A 47 -0.05 -18.28 3.52
CA THR A 47 -0.45 -17.09 4.29
C THR A 47 0.76 -16.35 4.84
N THR A 48 1.79 -17.07 5.33
CA THR A 48 3.03 -16.44 5.82
C THR A 48 3.75 -15.68 4.70
N ALA A 49 3.88 -16.29 3.51
CA ALA A 49 4.49 -15.63 2.35
C ALA A 49 3.66 -14.42 1.88
N LEU A 50 2.32 -14.55 1.85
CA LEU A 50 1.41 -13.45 1.53
C LEU A 50 1.59 -12.27 2.49
N MET A 51 1.61 -12.52 3.80
CA MET A 51 1.74 -11.46 4.81
C MET A 51 3.07 -10.72 4.68
N LEU A 52 4.17 -11.43 4.42
CA LEU A 52 5.48 -10.81 4.20
C LEU A 52 5.47 -9.94 2.93
N GLY A 53 4.93 -10.46 1.82
CA GLY A 53 4.80 -9.71 0.58
C GLY A 53 3.88 -8.49 0.72
N ALA A 54 2.75 -8.65 1.41
CA ALA A 54 1.79 -7.59 1.67
C ALA A 54 2.40 -6.49 2.55
N ALA A 55 3.17 -6.82 3.57
CA ALA A 55 3.87 -5.84 4.40
C ALA A 55 4.86 -4.98 3.59
N PHE A 56 5.60 -5.59 2.65
CA PHE A 56 6.50 -4.85 1.76
C PHE A 56 5.74 -3.99 0.75
N ALA A 57 4.63 -4.49 0.20
CA ALA A 57 3.78 -3.71 -0.70
C ALA A 57 3.15 -2.51 0.03
N GLU A 58 2.65 -2.70 1.25
CA GLU A 58 2.02 -1.67 2.07
C GLU A 58 2.99 -0.55 2.45
N ALA A 59 4.29 -0.86 2.61
CA ALA A 59 5.32 0.15 2.89
C ALA A 59 5.31 1.29 1.85
N THR A 60 4.98 0.99 0.59
CA THR A 60 4.89 2.02 -0.47
C THR A 60 3.74 3.00 -0.23
N ALA A 61 2.58 2.52 0.24
CA ALA A 61 1.44 3.35 0.61
C ALA A 61 1.76 4.20 1.84
N ILE A 62 2.45 3.61 2.83
CA ILE A 62 2.88 4.31 4.05
C ILE A 62 3.82 5.47 3.70
N TYR A 63 4.74 5.31 2.74
CA TYR A 63 5.60 6.42 2.31
C TYR A 63 4.80 7.56 1.65
N GLY A 64 3.77 7.26 0.87
CA GLY A 64 2.87 8.28 0.32
C GLY A 64 2.11 9.05 1.39
N LEU A 65 1.58 8.33 2.39
CA LEU A 65 0.94 8.93 3.56
C LEU A 65 1.92 9.79 4.36
N LEU A 66 3.14 9.31 4.59
CA LEU A 66 4.19 10.05 5.29
C LEU A 66 4.50 11.37 4.58
N VAL A 67 4.72 11.34 3.27
CA VAL A 67 4.99 12.56 2.48
C VAL A 67 3.80 13.52 2.54
N SER A 68 2.57 13.01 2.45
CA SER A 68 1.35 13.80 2.60
C SER A 68 1.29 14.52 3.95
N ILE A 69 1.56 13.80 5.05
CA ILE A 69 1.61 14.38 6.40
C ILE A 69 2.70 15.46 6.50
N LEU A 70 3.89 15.21 5.95
CA LEU A 70 4.98 16.20 5.96
C LEU A 70 4.61 17.48 5.22
N LEU A 71 3.96 17.36 4.06
CA LEU A 71 3.52 18.50 3.24
C LEU A 71 2.46 19.36 3.94
N ILE A 72 1.55 18.75 4.70
CA ILE A 72 0.47 19.46 5.39
C ILE A 72 0.92 20.07 6.72
N PHE A 73 1.67 19.31 7.53
CA PHE A 73 1.86 19.64 8.94
C PHE A 73 3.27 20.11 9.30
N VAL A 74 4.28 19.82 8.48
CA VAL A 74 5.69 20.03 8.85
C VAL A 74 6.37 21.06 7.98
N LEU A 75 6.17 20.98 6.66
CA LEU A 75 6.81 21.86 5.68
C LEU A 75 6.13 23.24 5.69
N LYS A 76 6.87 24.29 6.06
CA LYS A 76 6.42 25.68 6.16
C LYS A 76 6.73 26.49 4.92
#